data_AF-A0A519HLD3-F1
#
_entry.id   AF-A0A519HLD3-F1
#
_cell.length_a   1.000
_cell.length_b   1.000
_cell.length_c   1.000
_cell.angle_alpha   90.00
_cell.angle_beta   90.00
_cell.angle_gamma   90.00
#
_symmetry.space_group_name_H-M   'P 1'
#
loop_
_entity.id
_entity.type
_entity.pdbx_description
1 polymer ?
#
loop_
_entity_poly.entity_id
_entity_poly.type
_entity_poly.pdbx_seq_one_letter_code
_entity_poly.pdbx_strand_id
1 'polypeptide(L)' 'MGKVELNIGIEPELIEQAARLGLDVSGMDERALRLHLQKVDPAGAEARAKRWAEENADAIRVHNDFVAKHGPFGAEWRRW' A
#
# COMPACT_ATOMS: atom_id res chain seq x y z
N MET A 1 9.77 -31.01 10.90
CA MET A 1 10.39 -30.03 9.99
C MET A 1 9.27 -29.09 9.54
N GLY A 2 9.17 -27.89 10.12
CA GLY A 2 8.10 -26.94 9.79
C GLY A 2 8.30 -26.39 8.39
N LYS A 3 7.24 -26.39 7.57
CA LYS A 3 7.25 -25.75 6.26
C LYS A 3 7.52 -24.26 6.47
N VAL A 4 8.59 -23.74 5.88
CA VAL A 4 8.81 -22.30 5.78
C VAL A 4 7.83 -21.81 4.72
N GLU A 5 6.71 -21.23 5.14
CA GLU A 5 5.81 -20.54 4.23
C GLU A 5 6.52 -19.28 3.74
N LEU A 6 7.13 -19.36 2.57
CA LEU A 6 7.70 -18.20 1.91
C LEU A 6 6.53 -17.34 1.43
N ASN A 7 6.23 -16.29 2.19
CA ASN A 7 5.24 -15.25 1.86
C ASN A 7 5.77 -14.36 0.70
N ILE A 8 5.98 -14.97 -0.48
CA ILE A 8 6.54 -14.34 -1.70
C ILE A 8 5.60 -13.24 -2.24
N GLY A 9 4.34 -13.23 -1.81
CA GLY A 9 3.34 -12.23 -2.19
C GLY A 9 3.17 -11.07 -1.21
N ILE A 10 4.00 -10.95 -0.17
CA ILE A 10 3.93 -9.86 0.80
C ILE A 10 5.11 -8.92 0.63
N GLU A 11 4.84 -7.62 0.55
CA GLU A 11 5.85 -6.57 0.55
C GLU A 11 6.86 -6.74 1.71
N PRO A 12 8.17 -6.81 1.43
CA PRO A 12 9.20 -7.05 2.45
C PRO A 12 9.18 -6.06 3.61
N GLU A 13 8.92 -4.78 3.34
CA GLU A 13 8.85 -3.73 4.35
C GLU A 13 7.76 -4.00 5.41
N LEU A 14 6.66 -4.65 5.03
CA LEU A 14 5.59 -5.02 5.96
C LEU A 14 6.03 -6.14 6.90
N ILE A 15 6.79 -7.11 6.38
CA ILE A 15 7.36 -8.20 7.17
C ILE A 15 8.39 -7.65 8.16
N GLU A 16 9.27 -6.74 7.72
CA GLU A 16 10.25 -6.10 8.59
C GLU A 16 9.60 -5.25 9.69
N GLN A 17 8.53 -4.51 9.36
CA GLN A 17 7.76 -3.77 10.36
C GLN A 17 7.11 -4.72 11.37
N ALA A 18 6.47 -5.80 10.90
CA ALA A 18 5.84 -6.79 11.77
C ALA A 18 6.87 -7.47 12.70
N ALA A 19 8.04 -7.83 12.18
CA ALA A 19 9.12 -8.42 12.95
C ALA A 19 9.64 -7.46 14.04
N ARG A 20 9.80 -6.16 13.73
CA ARG A 20 10.19 -5.15 14.73
C ARG A 20 9.16 -4.99 15.85
N LEU A 21 7.88 -5.21 15.55
CA LEU A 21 6.77 -5.13 16.49
C LEU A 21 6.51 -6.47 17.20
N GLY A 22 7.25 -7.53 16.88
CA GLY A 22 7.06 -8.87 17.45
C GLY A 22 5.75 -9.55 17.05
N LEU A 23 5.19 -9.19 15.89
CA LEU A 23 3.92 -9.71 15.40
C LEU A 23 4.13 -11.02 14.64
N ASP A 24 3.26 -11.99 14.91
CA ASP A 24 3.19 -13.21 14.10
C ASP A 24 2.42 -12.93 12.81
N VAL A 25 3.07 -13.21 11.67
CA VAL A 25 2.51 -13.03 10.33
C VAL A 25 2.03 -14.35 9.70
N SER A 26 2.16 -15.47 10.44
CA SER A 26 1.78 -16.80 9.97
C SER A 26 0.30 -16.85 9.61
N GLY A 27 -0.02 -17.32 8.40
CA GLY A 27 -1.40 -17.38 7.91
C GLY A 27 -2.04 -16.03 7.57
N MET A 28 -1.30 -14.92 7.61
CA MET A 28 -1.78 -13.62 7.11
C MET A 28 -1.45 -13.43 5.64
N ASP A 29 -2.41 -12.90 4.87
CA ASP A 29 -2.14 -12.30 3.56
C ASP A 29 -1.69 -10.83 3.70
N GLU A 30 -1.19 -10.24 2.61
CA GLU A 30 -0.69 -8.85 2.61
C GLU A 30 -1.74 -7.84 3.07
N ARG A 31 -3.01 -8.06 2.69
CA ARG A 31 -4.10 -7.14 3.03
C ARG A 31 -4.38 -7.20 4.53
N ALA A 32 -4.48 -8.40 5.10
CA ALA A 32 -4.66 -8.62 6.52
C ALA A 32 -3.50 -8.01 7.31
N LEU A 33 -2.26 -8.22 6.85
CA LEU A 33 -1.07 -7.65 7.49
C LEU A 33 -1.07 -6.12 7.46
N ARG A 34 -1.38 -5.50 6.32
CA ARG A 34 -1.48 -4.03 6.22
C ARG A 34 -2.53 -3.45 7.16
N LEU A 35 -3.72 -4.06 7.21
CA LEU A 35 -4.80 -3.61 8.10
C LEU A 35 -4.42 -3.78 9.57
N HIS A 36 -3.68 -4.83 9.92
CA HIS A 36 -3.19 -5.03 11.27
C HIS A 36 -2.14 -3.96 11.63
N LEU A 37 -1.13 -3.75 10.76
CA LEU A 37 -0.08 -2.75 10.93
C LEU A 37 -0.63 -1.32 11.04
N GLN A 38 -1.66 -0.97 10.28
CA GLN A 38 -2.35 0.33 10.43
C GLN A 38 -2.92 0.56 11.84
N LYS A 39 -3.37 -0.50 12.52
CA LYS A 39 -3.95 -0.39 13.86
C LYS A 39 -2.90 -0.32 14.95
N VAL A 40 -1.82 -1.09 14.81
CA VAL A 40 -0.79 -1.27 15.87
C VAL A 40 0.39 -0.32 15.73
N ASP A 41 0.68 0.16 14.51
CA ASP A 41 1.71 1.16 14.22
C ASP A 41 1.22 2.15 13.15
N PRO A 42 0.31 3.07 13.52
CA PRO A 42 -0.22 4.07 12.61
C PRO A 42 0.86 5.02 12.09
N ALA A 43 1.87 5.35 12.90
CA ALA A 43 2.97 6.22 12.50
C ALA A 43 3.82 5.57 11.38
N GLY A 44 4.11 4.27 11.49
CA GLY A 44 4.79 3.54 10.41
C GLY A 44 3.95 3.47 9.13
N ALA A 45 2.63 3.30 9.25
CA ALA A 45 1.72 3.31 8.11
C ALA A 45 1.67 4.69 7.42
N GLU A 46 1.60 5.78 8.19
CA GLU A 46 1.64 7.15 7.69
C GLU A 46 2.97 7.47 6.99
N ALA A 47 4.10 7.05 7.57
CA ALA A 47 5.42 7.26 6.97
C ALA A 47 5.54 6.59 5.59
N ARG A 48 5.00 5.37 5.44
CA ARG A 48 4.95 4.69 4.14
C ARG A 48 4.03 5.39 3.16
N ALA A 49 2.84 5.80 3.60
CA ALA A 49 1.90 6.53 2.74
C ALA A 49 2.51 7.83 2.22
N LYS A 50 3.24 8.56 3.09
CA LYS A 50 3.97 9.78 2.72
C LYS A 50 5.07 9.48 1.70
N ARG A 51 5.92 8.48 1.96
CA ARG A 51 7.00 8.10 1.04
C ARG A 51 6.45 7.69 -0.33
N TRP A 52 5.39 6.89 -0.36
CA TRP A 52 4.72 6.52 -1.61
C TRP A 52 4.21 7.75 -2.36
N ALA A 53 3.59 8.70 -1.67
CA ALA A 53 3.11 9.94 -2.28
C ALA A 53 4.24 10.80 -2.84
N GLU A 54 5.39 10.86 -2.16
CA GLU A 54 6.59 11.56 -2.63
C GLU A 54 7.20 10.87 -3.86
N GLU A 55 7.36 9.54 -3.82
CA GLU A 55 7.88 8.73 -4.93
C GLU A 55 6.99 8.81 -6.18
N ASN A 56 5.67 8.96 -6.00
CA ASN A 56 4.69 9.00 -7.08
C ASN A 56 4.19 10.42 -7.40
N ALA A 57 4.81 11.46 -6.81
CA ALA A 57 4.33 12.83 -6.92
C ALA A 57 4.19 13.31 -8.37
N ASP A 58 5.16 12.97 -9.23
CA ASP A 58 5.12 13.34 -10.64
C ASP A 58 4.02 12.61 -11.42
N ALA A 59 3.83 11.31 -11.17
CA ALA A 59 2.76 10.54 -11.80
C ALA A 59 1.37 11.07 -11.38
N ILE A 60 1.22 11.38 -10.09
CA ILE A 60 0.01 12.00 -9.54
C ILE A 60 -0.22 13.37 -10.20
N ARG A 61 0.81 14.20 -10.31
CA ARG A 61 0.72 15.52 -10.97
C ARG A 61 0.27 15.40 -12.42
N VAL A 62 0.93 14.54 -13.22
CA VAL A 62 0.57 14.32 -14.63
C VAL A 62 -0.87 13.83 -14.77
N HIS A 63 -1.29 12.90 -13.90
CA HIS A 63 -2.67 12.43 -13.89
C HIS A 63 -3.67 13.55 -13.56
N ASN A 64 -3.37 14.35 -12.54
CA ASN A 64 -4.22 15.48 -12.14
C ASN A 64 -4.31 16.54 -13.24
N ASP A 65 -3.20 16.87 -13.91
CA ASP A 65 -3.16 17.80 -15.04
C ASP A 65 -4.02 17.29 -16.20
N PHE A 66 -3.94 15.99 -16.50
CA PHE A 66 -4.80 15.37 -17.50
C PHE A 66 -6.28 15.48 -17.14
N VAL A 67 -6.66 15.13 -15.90
CA VAL A 67 -8.04 15.20 -15.42
C VAL A 67 -8.55 16.64 -15.42
N ALA A 68 -7.74 17.61 -15.03
CA ALA A 68 -8.12 19.03 -15.06
C ALA A 68 -8.40 19.52 -16.49
N LYS A 69 -7.64 19.04 -17.48
CA LYS A 69 -7.78 19.44 -18.88
C LYS A 69 -8.88 18.68 -19.63
N HIS A 70 -9.05 17.39 -19.33
CA HIS A 70 -9.86 16.47 -20.14
C HIS A 70 -11.08 15.91 -19.39
N GLY A 71 -11.15 16.11 -18.08
CA GLY A 71 -12.11 15.45 -17.20
C GLY A 71 -11.68 14.03 -16.82
N PRO A 72 -12.40 13.39 -15.87
CA PRO A 72 -12.14 12.02 -15.45
C PRO A 72 -12.44 10.99 -16.55
N PHE A 73 -11.74 9.86 -16.53
CA PHE A 73 -11.89 8.79 -17.56
C PHE A 73 -13.01 7.75 -17.25
N GLY A 74 -13.81 7.96 -16.20
CA GLY A 74 -14.87 7.01 -15.81
C GLY A 74 -15.98 6.85 -16.86
N ALA A 75 -16.58 5.66 -16.92
CA ALA A 75 -17.71 5.37 -17.82
C ALA A 75 -18.89 6.31 -17.57
N GLU A 76 -19.13 6.62 -16.31
CA GLU A 76 -20.16 7.53 -15.80
C GLU A 76 -19.93 9.00 -16.21
N TRP A 77 -18.71 9.36 -16.63
CA TRP A 77 -18.35 10.72 -17.07
C TRP A 77 -18.23 10.86 -18.59
N ARG A 78 -18.35 9.75 -19.34
CA ARG A 78 -18.32 9.75 -20.80
C ARG A 78 -19.68 10.24 -21.33
N ARG A 79 -19.65 11.17 -22.30
CA ARG A 79 -20.85 11.84 -22.86
C ARG A 79 -21.28 11.32 -24.24
N TRP A 80 -20.84 10.13 -24.64
CA TRP A 80 -21.23 9.53 -25.92
C TRP A 80 -22.33 8.50 -25.75
#